data_AF-A0A953WCJ2-F1
#
_entry.id   AF-A0A953WCJ2-F1
#
_cell.length_a   1.000
_cell.length_b   1.000
_cell.length_c   1.000
_cell.angle_alpha   90.00
_cell.angle_beta   90.00
_cell.angle_gamma   90.00
#
_symmetry.space_group_name_H-M   'P 1'
#
loop_
_entity.id
_entity.type
_entity.pdbx_description
1 polymer ?
#
loop_
_entity_poly.entity_id
_entity_poly.type
_entity_poly.pdbx_seq_one_letter_code
_entity_poly.pdbx_strand_id
1 'polypeptide(L)'
;MAHEEHGCPCCQAGLGNLFAYNPADAAAAEIRILPIGRRQFMAGASALAGTVATTACGSSLFSEVPVGPELEARTRIYTGGTVMTVDPGFSKPEAMAVKGSRILATGSLEDVQAAAGEDADIIDLKGRTVMPGLIDPHT
;
A
#
# COMPACT_ATOMS: atom_id res chain seq x y z
N MET A 1 18.41 31.91 -5.36
CA MET A 1 17.36 31.44 -4.42
C MET A 1 17.99 30.29 -3.67
N ALA A 2 18.18 30.47 -2.37
CA ALA A 2 19.02 29.64 -1.53
C ALA A 2 18.48 28.20 -1.46
N HIS A 3 19.37 27.22 -1.59
CA HIS A 3 19.11 25.85 -1.19
C HIS A 3 19.00 25.83 0.34
N GLU A 4 17.81 25.62 0.87
CA GLU A 4 17.63 25.32 2.29
C GLU A 4 18.16 23.90 2.54
N GLU A 5 19.14 23.77 3.44
CA GLU A 5 19.82 22.51 3.76
C GLU A 5 18.92 21.45 4.41
N HIS A 6 17.70 21.85 4.81
CA HIS A 6 16.69 20.97 5.42
C HIS A 6 15.33 21.15 4.73
N GLY A 7 15.32 21.03 3.39
CA GLY A 7 14.10 21.18 2.58
C GLY A 7 13.09 20.06 2.83
N CYS A 8 11.84 20.44 3.10
CA CYS A 8 10.72 19.51 3.22
C CYS A 8 10.61 18.64 1.93
N PRO A 9 10.64 17.29 2.04
CA PRO A 9 10.71 16.40 0.87
C PRO A 9 9.60 16.66 -0.16
N CYS A 10 8.43 17.07 0.32
CA CYS A 10 7.23 17.34 -0.46
C CYS A 10 7.36 18.46 -1.50
N CYS A 11 8.29 19.41 -1.33
CA CYS A 11 8.44 20.58 -2.20
C CYS A 11 9.65 20.51 -3.15
N GLN A 12 10.40 19.40 -3.15
CA GLN A 12 11.51 19.23 -4.06
C GLN A 12 11.04 18.72 -5.43
N ALA A 13 11.69 19.21 -6.50
CA ALA A 13 11.43 18.81 -7.89
C ALA A 13 11.53 17.29 -8.13
N GLY A 14 12.18 16.54 -7.24
CA GLY A 14 12.29 15.08 -7.30
C GLY A 14 10.96 14.35 -7.05
N LEU A 15 10.12 14.85 -6.14
CA LEU A 15 8.88 14.15 -5.74
C LEU A 15 7.80 14.25 -6.83
N GLY A 16 7.76 15.34 -7.59
CA GLY A 16 6.87 15.47 -8.75
C GLY A 16 7.16 14.44 -9.84
N ASN A 17 8.42 14.03 -10.00
CA ASN A 17 8.82 13.01 -10.97
C ASN A 17 8.58 11.58 -10.47
N LEU A 18 8.31 11.40 -9.17
CA LEU A 18 8.00 10.09 -8.60
C LEU A 18 6.72 9.51 -9.20
N PHE A 19 5.72 10.37 -9.41
CA PHE A 19 4.44 10.04 -10.03
C PHE A 19 4.40 10.37 -11.52
N ALA A 20 5.55 10.69 -12.13
CA ALA A 20 5.60 10.92 -13.58
C ALA A 20 5.12 9.65 -14.28
N TYR A 21 4.07 9.81 -15.08
CA TYR A 21 3.38 8.76 -15.80
C TYR A 21 4.36 7.84 -16.54
N ASN A 22 4.37 6.56 -16.17
CA ASN A 22 5.11 5.54 -16.89
C ASN A 22 4.23 4.99 -18.02
N PRO A 23 4.54 5.27 -19.30
CA PRO A 23 3.73 4.80 -20.42
C PRO A 23 3.73 3.26 -20.55
N ALA A 24 4.68 2.56 -19.92
CA ALA A 24 4.68 1.10 -19.87
C ALA A 24 3.54 0.51 -18.99
N ASP A 25 3.07 1.26 -17.98
CA ASP A 25 1.98 0.84 -17.09
C ASP A 25 0.59 1.05 -17.74
N ALA A 26 0.53 1.79 -18.86
CA ALA A 26 -0.69 2.05 -19.62
C ALA A 26 -1.32 0.77 -20.19
N ALA A 27 -0.52 -0.29 -20.36
CA ALA A 27 -0.99 -1.58 -20.84
C ALA A 27 -1.65 -2.45 -19.75
N ALA A 28 -1.50 -2.10 -18.46
CA ALA A 28 -1.90 -2.96 -17.32
C ALA A 28 -3.21 -2.55 -16.63
N ALA A 29 -3.89 -1.48 -17.06
CA ALA A 29 -5.01 -0.90 -16.31
C ALA A 29 -6.30 -0.73 -17.15
N GLU A 30 -7.03 -1.81 -17.41
CA GLU A 30 -8.51 -1.69 -17.49
C GLU A 30 -9.05 -1.65 -16.04
N ILE A 31 -8.99 -0.49 -15.40
CA ILE A 31 -9.79 -0.25 -14.19
C ILE A 31 -11.25 -0.15 -14.66
N ARG A 32 -11.99 -1.25 -14.58
CA ARG A 32 -13.44 -1.23 -14.75
C ARG A 32 -14.08 -0.56 -13.54
N ILE A 33 -14.15 0.76 -13.59
CA ILE A 33 -15.04 1.55 -12.74
C ILE A 33 -16.46 1.16 -13.17
N LEU A 34 -17.11 0.26 -12.42
CA LEU A 34 -18.53 0.02 -12.60
C LEU A 34 -19.26 1.36 -12.35
N PRO A 35 -20.07 1.85 -13.31
CA PRO A 35 -20.72 3.15 -13.17
C PRO A 35 -21.90 3.00 -12.21
N ILE A 36 -21.64 2.92 -10.91
CA ILE A 36 -22.68 2.98 -9.89
C ILE A 36 -23.14 4.44 -9.84
N GLY A 37 -24.30 4.72 -10.46
CA GLY A 37 -24.90 6.04 -10.43
C GLY A 37 -25.41 6.40 -9.03
N ARG A 38 -25.44 7.71 -8.72
CA ARG A 38 -26.01 8.26 -7.46
C ARG A 38 -27.39 7.68 -7.11
N ARG A 39 -28.20 7.35 -8.11
CA ARG A 39 -29.52 6.72 -7.95
C ARG A 39 -29.45 5.29 -7.43
N GLN A 40 -28.46 4.52 -7.88
CA GLN A 40 -28.22 3.14 -7.43
C GLN A 40 -27.63 3.10 -6.02
N PHE A 41 -26.79 4.08 -5.65
CA PHE A 41 -26.30 4.25 -4.29
C PHE A 41 -27.43 4.58 -3.30
N MET A 42 -28.30 5.54 -3.66
CA MET A 42 -29.45 5.90 -2.82
C MET A 42 -30.49 4.77 -2.70
N ALA A 43 -30.59 3.88 -3.69
CA ALA A 43 -31.48 2.72 -3.65
C ALA A 43 -30.99 1.60 -2.72
N GLY A 44 -29.69 1.53 -2.41
CA GLY A 44 -29.11 0.48 -1.55
C GLY A 44 -29.14 0.78 -0.04
N ALA A 45 -29.51 2.00 0.37
CA ALA A 45 -29.41 2.47 1.74
C ALA A 45 -30.68 2.28 2.60
N SER A 46 -31.75 1.70 2.07
CA SER A 46 -33.07 1.66 2.74
C SER A 46 -33.47 0.28 3.28
N ALA A 47 -32.54 -0.48 3.84
CA ALA A 47 -32.88 -1.78 4.45
C ALA A 47 -32.14 -2.09 5.75
N LEU A 48 -32.20 -1.22 6.77
CA LEU A 48 -32.12 -1.60 8.20
C LEU A 48 -32.82 -0.53 9.06
N ALA A 49 -34.13 -0.65 9.23
CA ALA A 49 -34.91 0.15 10.17
C ALA A 49 -35.78 -0.77 11.04
N GLY A 50 -35.47 -0.81 12.34
CA GLY A 50 -36.25 -1.47 13.41
C GLY A 50 -35.36 -1.73 14.64
N THR A 51 -35.13 -0.72 15.50
CA THR A 51 -35.75 -0.47 16.83
C THR A 51 -35.54 -1.60 17.85
N VAL A 52 -35.14 -1.46 19.12
CA VAL A 52 -34.91 -0.38 20.13
C VAL A 52 -34.20 -1.07 21.31
N ALA A 53 -33.35 -0.38 22.07
CA ALA A 53 -33.36 -0.33 23.55
C ALA A 53 -31.97 -0.11 24.17
N THR A 54 -31.94 0.87 25.07
CA THR A 54 -30.84 1.40 25.87
C THR A 54 -30.33 0.44 26.94
N THR A 55 -29.02 0.26 27.09
CA THR A 55 -28.40 0.03 28.41
C THR A 55 -26.96 0.55 28.46
N ALA A 56 -26.76 1.52 29.36
CA ALA A 56 -25.59 1.90 30.14
C ALA A 56 -24.17 1.80 29.57
N CYS A 57 -23.56 2.99 29.45
CA CYS A 57 -22.33 3.42 30.13
C CYS A 57 -21.31 2.34 30.51
N GLY A 58 -20.08 2.46 29.97
CA GLY A 58 -18.91 1.84 30.59
C GLY A 58 -17.74 1.61 29.65
N SER A 59 -17.10 2.70 29.20
CA SER A 59 -15.67 2.78 28.89
C SER A 59 -14.95 1.53 28.36
N SER A 60 -15.00 1.31 27.05
CA SER A 60 -13.89 0.75 26.25
C SER A 60 -14.29 0.70 24.77
N LEU A 61 -14.12 1.81 24.04
CA LEU A 61 -14.29 1.83 22.59
C LEU A 61 -13.00 2.25 21.85
N PHE A 62 -11.85 2.12 22.50
CA PHE A 62 -10.69 1.71 21.72
C PHE A 62 -10.85 0.21 21.54
N SER A 63 -11.49 -0.16 20.43
CA SER A 63 -11.23 -1.47 19.84
C SER A 63 -9.75 -1.45 19.53
N GLU A 64 -8.92 -1.87 20.47
CA GLU A 64 -7.57 -2.34 20.16
C GLU A 64 -7.80 -3.39 19.08
N VAL A 65 -7.49 -3.03 17.83
CA VAL A 65 -7.39 -4.01 16.76
C VAL A 65 -6.41 -5.03 17.33
N PRO A 66 -6.85 -6.25 17.68
CA PRO A 66 -5.93 -7.21 18.24
C PRO A 66 -4.93 -7.47 17.11
N VAL A 67 -3.71 -6.95 17.27
CA VAL A 67 -2.57 -7.41 16.49
C VAL A 67 -2.36 -8.83 17.01
N GLY A 68 -3.11 -9.75 16.43
CA GLY A 68 -3.08 -11.15 16.80
C GLY A 68 -1.64 -11.67 16.71
N PRO A 69 -1.33 -12.78 17.42
CA PRO A 69 -0.02 -13.39 17.29
C PRO A 69 0.30 -13.58 15.82
N GLU A 70 1.49 -13.11 15.41
CA GLU A 70 2.03 -13.19 14.05
C GLU A 70 2.19 -14.67 13.69
N LEU A 71 1.08 -15.30 13.30
CA LEU A 71 0.96 -16.70 12.95
C LEU A 71 1.90 -16.93 11.76
N GLU A 72 3.10 -17.46 12.02
CA GLU A 72 4.12 -17.91 11.07
C GLU A 72 3.95 -17.27 9.68
N ALA A 73 4.13 -15.94 9.63
CA ALA A 73 3.84 -15.22 8.40
C ALA A 73 4.80 -15.73 7.31
N ARG A 74 4.28 -16.41 6.29
CA ARG A 74 5.08 -16.82 5.14
C ARG A 74 5.69 -15.60 4.48
N THR A 75 6.94 -15.73 4.07
CA THR A 75 7.61 -14.70 3.28
C THR A 75 6.98 -14.63 1.90
N ARG A 76 6.74 -13.42 1.40
CA ARG A 76 6.23 -13.16 0.04
C ARG A 76 7.23 -12.30 -0.72
N ILE A 77 7.50 -12.66 -1.96
CA ILE A 77 8.32 -11.87 -2.89
C ILE A 77 7.39 -11.23 -3.91
N TYR A 78 7.44 -9.92 -4.07
CA TYR A 78 6.73 -9.19 -5.12
C TYR A 78 7.71 -8.84 -6.24
N THR A 79 7.39 -9.19 -7.48
CA THR A 79 8.23 -8.94 -8.67
C THR A 79 7.37 -8.77 -9.93
N GLY A 80 7.98 -8.53 -11.09
CA GLY A 80 7.25 -8.41 -12.36
C GLY A 80 6.48 -7.09 -12.51
N GLY A 81 6.84 -6.06 -11.74
CA GLY A 81 6.23 -4.73 -11.78
C GLY A 81 7.17 -3.68 -11.18
N THR A 82 6.70 -2.44 -11.04
CA THR A 82 7.50 -1.35 -10.48
C THR A 82 7.41 -1.36 -8.95
N VAL A 83 8.53 -1.51 -8.25
CA VAL A 83 8.58 -1.31 -6.79
C VAL A 83 9.16 0.07 -6.50
N MET A 84 8.43 0.89 -5.73
CA MET A 84 8.86 2.24 -5.35
C MET A 84 9.19 2.27 -3.85
N THR A 85 10.42 2.60 -3.49
CA THR A 85 10.90 2.63 -2.10
C THR A 85 10.88 4.02 -1.48
N VAL A 86 10.98 5.08 -2.30
CA VAL A 86 11.06 6.48 -1.85
C VAL A 86 12.20 6.71 -0.84
N ASP A 87 13.29 5.95 -1.01
CA ASP A 87 14.56 6.23 -0.35
C ASP A 87 15.22 7.50 -0.96
N PRO A 88 16.31 8.03 -0.39
CA PRO A 88 16.95 9.26 -0.90
C PRO A 88 17.34 9.20 -2.38
N GLY A 89 17.60 8.00 -2.93
CA GLY A 89 17.92 7.79 -4.34
C GLY A 89 16.71 7.57 -5.23
N PHE A 90 15.48 7.56 -4.68
CA PHE A 90 14.26 7.19 -5.38
C PHE A 90 14.40 5.88 -6.17
N SER A 91 15.00 4.86 -5.54
CA SER A 91 15.32 3.61 -6.20
C SER A 91 14.06 2.85 -6.62
N LYS A 92 14.22 2.04 -7.68
CA LYS A 92 13.17 1.19 -8.25
C LYS A 92 13.70 -0.25 -8.37
N PRO A 93 13.77 -0.99 -7.25
CA PRO A 93 14.27 -2.36 -7.26
C PRO A 93 13.36 -3.27 -8.10
N GLU A 94 13.93 -4.37 -8.61
CA GLU A 94 13.18 -5.37 -9.39
C GLU A 94 12.22 -6.21 -8.53
N ALA A 95 12.56 -6.39 -7.25
CA ALA A 95 11.77 -7.19 -6.33
C ALA A 95 11.82 -6.68 -4.88
N MET A 96 10.84 -7.12 -4.08
CA MET A 96 10.75 -6.87 -2.65
C MET A 96 10.25 -8.10 -1.90
N ALA A 97 10.91 -8.49 -0.82
CA ALA A 97 10.47 -9.55 0.10
C ALA A 97 9.85 -8.97 1.36
N VAL A 98 8.70 -9.52 1.78
CA VAL A 98 7.96 -9.12 2.98
C VAL A 98 7.65 -10.36 3.81
N LYS A 99 7.88 -10.29 5.12
CA LYS A 99 7.47 -11.29 6.10
C LYS A 99 6.66 -10.61 7.19
N GLY A 100 5.38 -10.98 7.29
CA GLY A 100 4.44 -10.33 8.21
C GLY A 100 4.38 -8.82 8.00
N SER A 101 4.79 -8.05 9.01
CA SER A 101 4.81 -6.59 9.01
C SER A 101 6.15 -5.96 8.57
N ARG A 102 7.11 -6.78 8.13
CA ARG A 102 8.49 -6.35 7.85
C ARG A 102 8.87 -6.58 6.40
N ILE A 103 9.53 -5.58 5.81
CA ILE A 103 10.27 -5.74 4.56
C ILE A 103 11.61 -6.40 4.91
N LEU A 104 11.90 -7.56 4.33
CA LEU A 104 13.14 -8.30 4.55
C LEU A 104 14.27 -7.81 3.63
N ALA A 105 13.94 -7.56 2.36
CA ALA A 105 14.91 -7.15 1.35
C ALA A 105 14.21 -6.44 0.18
N THR A 106 14.97 -5.60 -0.51
CA THR A 106 14.63 -4.96 -1.79
C THR A 106 15.88 -4.94 -2.66
N GLY A 107 15.77 -5.24 -3.95
CA GLY A 107 16.94 -5.27 -4.82
C GLY A 107 16.68 -6.00 -6.14
N SER A 108 17.71 -6.69 -6.64
CA SER A 108 17.54 -7.64 -7.74
C SER A 108 16.66 -8.81 -7.31
N LEU A 109 16.03 -9.51 -8.27
CA LEU A 109 15.24 -10.69 -7.94
C LEU A 109 16.08 -11.77 -7.24
N GLU A 110 17.33 -11.95 -7.65
CA GLU A 110 18.25 -12.96 -7.09
C GLU A 110 18.57 -12.66 -5.62
N ASP A 111 18.95 -11.43 -5.30
CA ASP A 111 19.27 -11.02 -3.92
C ASP A 111 18.06 -11.15 -3.00
N VAL A 112 16.87 -10.80 -3.51
CA VAL A 112 15.62 -10.87 -2.75
C VAL A 112 15.19 -12.32 -2.53
N GLN A 113 15.36 -13.22 -3.50
CA GLN A 113 15.10 -14.65 -3.33
C GLN A 113 16.05 -15.26 -2.30
N ALA A 114 17.34 -14.93 -2.35
CA ALA A 114 18.31 -15.39 -1.36
C ALA A 114 17.94 -14.94 0.06
N ALA A 115 17.47 -13.70 0.23
CA ALA A 115 17.03 -13.17 1.53
C ALA A 115 15.69 -13.77 2.01
N ALA A 116 14.81 -14.15 1.10
CA ALA A 116 13.46 -14.62 1.42
C ALA A 116 13.41 -16.10 1.88
N GLY A 117 14.37 -16.90 1.42
CA GLY A 117 14.43 -18.35 1.65
C GLY A 117 13.58 -19.16 0.67
N GLU A 118 13.81 -20.47 0.64
CA GLU A 118 13.22 -21.41 -0.35
C GLU A 118 11.69 -21.51 -0.28
N ASP A 119 11.12 -21.20 0.89
CA ASP A 119 9.69 -21.28 1.19
C ASP A 119 8.89 -20.03 0.80
N ALA A 120 9.51 -19.05 0.15
CA ALA A 120 8.86 -17.78 -0.14
C ALA A 120 7.84 -17.89 -1.29
N ASP A 121 6.65 -17.31 -1.08
CA ASP A 121 5.61 -17.24 -2.12
C ASP A 121 5.94 -16.09 -3.09
N ILE A 122 6.11 -16.40 -4.37
CA ILE A 122 6.37 -15.38 -5.40
C ILE A 122 5.05 -14.86 -5.96
N ILE A 123 4.87 -13.54 -5.92
CA ILE A 123 3.71 -12.80 -6.41
C ILE A 123 4.14 -11.94 -7.59
N ASP A 124 3.66 -12.31 -8.79
CA ASP A 124 3.81 -11.51 -10.00
C ASP A 124 2.83 -10.32 -10.00
N LEU A 125 3.39 -9.12 -10.01
CA LEU A 125 2.69 -7.85 -10.05
C LEU A 125 2.05 -7.58 -11.41
N LYS A 126 2.46 -8.26 -12.49
CA LYS A 126 1.92 -8.11 -13.85
C LYS A 126 1.97 -6.66 -14.34
N GLY A 127 3.11 -6.01 -14.16
CA GLY A 127 3.33 -4.61 -14.52
C GLY A 127 2.69 -3.59 -13.56
N ARG A 128 2.03 -4.01 -12.47
CA ARG A 128 1.47 -3.09 -11.48
C ARG A 128 2.57 -2.52 -10.56
N THR A 129 2.24 -1.40 -9.93
CA THR A 129 3.19 -0.66 -9.08
C THR A 129 2.93 -0.88 -7.60
N VAL A 130 3.98 -1.22 -6.86
CA VAL A 130 4.03 -1.20 -5.40
C VAL A 130 4.52 0.18 -4.95
N MET A 131 3.76 0.81 -4.06
CA MET A 131 4.07 2.13 -3.51
C MET A 131 4.04 2.07 -1.99
N PRO A 132 4.83 2.90 -1.28
CA PRO A 132 4.71 3.01 0.16
C PRO A 132 3.30 3.43 0.57
N GLY A 133 2.84 2.94 1.72
CA GLY A 133 1.58 3.37 2.29
C GLY A 133 1.58 4.89 2.51
N LEU A 134 0.45 5.54 2.21
CA LEU A 134 0.31 6.97 2.44
C LEU A 134 0.24 7.23 3.95
N ILE A 135 1.07 8.16 4.41
CA ILE A 135 1.08 8.64 5.79
C ILE A 135 0.53 10.06 5.78
N ASP A 136 -0.56 10.29 6.51
CA ASP A 136 -1.12 11.61 6.72
C ASP A 136 -0.66 12.16 8.08
N PRO A 137 0.30 13.10 8.12
CA PRO A 137 0.83 13.65 9.36
C PRO A 137 -0.06 14.75 9.96
N HIS A 138 -1.13 15.19 9.29
CA HIS A 138 -1.87 16.38 9.66
C HIS A 138 -3.38 16.11 9.76
N THR A 139 -3.80 15.80 10.99
CA THR A 139 -5.22 15.67 11.38
C THR A 139 -5.72 16.87 12.15
#